data_AF-A0A9P9U1F0-F1
#
_entry.id   AF-A0A9P9U1F0-F1
#
_cell.length_a   1.000
_cell.length_b   1.000
_cell.length_c   1.000
_cell.angle_alpha   90.00
_cell.angle_beta   90.00
_cell.angle_gamma   90.00
#
_symmetry.space_group_name_H-M   'P 1'
#
loop_
_entity.id
_entity.type
_entity.pdbx_description
1 polymer ?
#
loop_
_entity_poly.entity_id
_entity_poly.type
_entity_poly.pdbx_seq_one_letter_code
_entity_poly.pdbx_strand_id
1 'polypeptide(L)'
;MIGLIRQLAHQPVALAPAVSFFFCQGTDTALNNATAVLRSLIWLLLLQQPHLISHLLQKYKNSGADLFKDKNSFIALSEAFRNMLKDPRLSPVYLAVDALDECAQGRPDLIHLILTSLNLSQKVRWLLSSSPEVDVLAELKGLGIDSSNISETFVEQDAQRPATPVNAYIDHKLTILKCKKGYSDRILAEVSHEVRKRAENTFLWVALAFKVLETVHRGYAVKRIKEMPPGLSELYDHMMTRIETGRVIEPQDCKTVLVIASLAFRPLSISELSVLADLQLDVAKTAIEMCGSFLTITKGTVNLIHQSAKDYLEKNYESRLRQAGPTQGHSEIARRSTDAMFLILRRNMYNLDLGFKPENMTPPDPDPLAPIRYSCVFWVDHLCSMNSDNSRLLGELSLVSSTNTNRNDLLQDNGVVYAFLKTKYLYWLEALSLLQAVSEGVNAIRQLESLLLSMRLIAHRKLDLT
;
A
#
# COMPACT_ATOMS: atom_id res chain seq x y z
N MET A 1 12.78 -4.43 -13.02
CA MET A 1 13.49 -3.19 -12.66
C MET A 1 14.65 -3.38 -11.66
N ILE A 2 14.45 -4.02 -10.50
CA ILE A 2 15.48 -4.14 -9.43
C ILE A 2 16.84 -4.65 -9.94
N GLY A 3 16.86 -5.68 -10.78
CA GLY A 3 18.09 -6.23 -11.36
C GLY A 3 18.87 -5.20 -12.19
N LEU A 4 18.16 -4.40 -12.99
CA LEU A 4 18.76 -3.33 -13.81
C LEU A 4 19.33 -2.23 -12.92
N ILE A 5 18.57 -1.77 -11.92
CA ILE A 5 19.03 -0.75 -10.96
C ILE A 5 20.31 -1.23 -10.26
N ARG A 6 20.35 -2.48 -9.80
CA ARG A 6 21.55 -3.05 -9.18
C ARG A 6 22.73 -3.03 -10.15
N GLN A 7 22.56 -3.47 -11.39
CA GLN A 7 23.63 -3.45 -12.38
C GLN A 7 24.15 -2.03 -12.65
N LEU A 8 23.25 -1.05 -12.81
CA LEU A 8 23.62 0.34 -13.03
C LEU A 8 24.34 0.94 -11.81
N ALA A 9 23.90 0.60 -10.59
CA ALA A 9 24.50 1.07 -9.35
C ALA A 9 25.89 0.45 -9.04
N HIS A 10 26.21 -0.73 -9.59
CA HIS A 10 27.50 -1.40 -9.38
C HIS A 10 28.57 -1.02 -10.42
N GLN A 11 28.25 -0.21 -11.42
CA GLN A 11 29.25 0.28 -12.36
C GLN A 11 30.19 1.30 -11.69
N PRO A 12 31.50 1.32 -12.02
CA PRO A 12 32.46 2.22 -11.41
C PRO A 12 32.07 3.70 -11.60
N VAL A 13 32.18 4.48 -10.52
CA VAL A 13 31.69 5.88 -10.38
C VAL A 13 32.18 6.82 -11.49
N ALA A 14 33.32 6.54 -12.12
CA ALA A 14 33.84 7.34 -13.23
C ALA A 14 33.07 7.17 -14.56
N LEU A 15 32.27 6.11 -14.70
CA LEU A 15 31.57 5.73 -15.94
C LEU A 15 30.06 5.51 -15.74
N ALA A 16 29.60 5.37 -14.48
CA ALA A 16 28.20 5.13 -14.15
C ALA A 16 27.45 6.45 -13.89
N PRO A 17 26.52 6.87 -14.76
CA PRO A 17 25.57 7.92 -14.41
C PRO A 17 24.80 7.56 -13.14
N ALA A 18 24.56 8.58 -12.31
CA ALA A 18 23.94 8.39 -11.01
C ALA A 18 22.48 7.89 -11.18
N VAL A 19 22.02 6.94 -10.36
CA VAL A 19 20.67 6.36 -10.48
C VAL A 19 19.82 6.76 -9.29
N SER A 20 18.76 7.54 -9.52
CA SER A 20 17.72 7.78 -8.53
C SER A 20 16.50 6.95 -8.88
N PHE A 21 15.88 6.30 -7.89
CA PHE A 21 14.79 5.38 -8.16
C PHE A 21 13.68 5.44 -7.11
N PHE A 22 12.52 4.92 -7.50
CA PHE A 22 11.39 4.69 -6.63
C PHE A 22 10.60 3.45 -7.08
N PHE A 23 10.04 2.72 -6.12
CA PHE A 23 9.17 1.58 -6.38
C PHE A 23 7.77 1.95 -5.89
N CYS A 24 6.84 2.16 -6.83
CA CYS A 24 5.45 2.33 -6.46
C CYS A 24 4.93 1.02 -5.84
N GLN A 25 4.07 1.17 -4.83
CA GLN A 25 3.39 0.03 -4.21
C GLN A 25 1.93 0.40 -3.98
N GLY A 26 1.04 -0.08 -4.83
CA GLY A 26 -0.39 0.24 -4.79
C GLY A 26 -1.08 -0.25 -3.51
N THR A 27 -0.45 -1.16 -2.78
CA THR A 27 -0.88 -1.69 -1.47
C THR A 27 -0.49 -0.82 -0.28
N ASP A 28 0.32 0.23 -0.46
CA ASP A 28 0.74 1.16 0.61
C ASP A 28 0.53 2.62 0.18
N THR A 29 -0.31 3.35 0.89
CA THR A 29 -0.63 4.75 0.52
C THR A 29 0.55 5.71 0.69
N ALA A 30 1.52 5.35 1.53
CA ALA A 30 2.76 6.12 1.65
C ALA A 30 3.64 5.99 0.38
N LEU A 31 3.44 4.93 -0.41
CA LEU A 31 4.28 4.58 -1.56
C LEU A 31 3.54 4.59 -2.91
N ASN A 32 2.26 4.96 -2.93
CA ASN A 32 1.43 4.99 -4.15
C ASN A 32 1.09 6.41 -4.65
N ASN A 33 1.86 7.42 -4.25
CA ASN A 33 1.60 8.81 -4.60
C ASN A 33 2.81 9.49 -5.24
N ALA A 34 2.53 10.40 -6.17
CA ALA A 34 3.53 11.13 -6.94
C ALA A 34 4.48 11.98 -6.08
N THR A 35 4.01 12.46 -4.93
CA THR A 35 4.84 13.23 -4.01
C THR A 35 5.91 12.36 -3.36
N ALA A 36 5.59 11.12 -2.99
CA ALA A 36 6.56 10.15 -2.46
C ALA A 36 7.62 9.80 -3.51
N VAL A 37 7.19 9.55 -4.76
CA VAL A 37 8.11 9.34 -5.90
C VAL A 37 9.10 10.49 -5.96
N LEU A 38 8.60 11.73 -6.00
CA LEU A 38 9.43 12.90 -6.18
C LEU A 38 10.36 13.18 -4.99
N ARG A 39 9.88 13.00 -3.76
CA ARG A 39 10.70 13.09 -2.54
C ARG A 39 11.87 12.12 -2.60
N SER A 40 11.63 10.87 -2.98
CA SER A 40 12.67 9.84 -3.09
C SER A 40 13.68 10.17 -4.19
N LEU A 41 13.20 10.57 -5.36
CA LEU A 41 14.08 10.93 -6.48
C LEU A 41 14.97 12.13 -6.13
N ILE A 42 14.41 13.18 -5.53
CA ILE A 42 15.18 14.34 -5.06
C ILE A 42 16.19 13.92 -4.00
N TRP A 43 15.77 13.14 -3.01
CA TRP A 43 16.64 12.68 -1.94
C TRP A 43 17.86 11.90 -2.47
N LEU A 44 17.63 10.91 -3.32
CA LEU A 44 18.70 10.11 -3.92
C LEU A 44 19.61 10.95 -4.82
N LEU A 45 19.04 11.89 -5.59
CA LEU A 45 19.81 12.81 -6.42
C LEU A 45 20.71 13.70 -5.57
N LEU A 46 20.23 14.20 -4.42
CA LEU A 46 21.01 15.04 -3.52
C LEU A 46 22.13 14.29 -2.80
N LEU A 47 21.92 13.01 -2.47
CA LEU A 47 22.99 12.17 -1.94
C LEU A 47 24.11 11.97 -2.97
N GLN A 48 23.75 11.90 -4.25
CA GLN A 48 24.69 11.68 -5.36
C GLN A 48 25.36 12.97 -5.84
N GLN A 49 24.63 14.08 -5.84
CA GLN A 49 25.05 15.39 -6.34
C GLN A 49 24.69 16.50 -5.33
N PRO A 50 25.42 16.61 -4.20
CA PRO A 50 25.05 17.48 -3.08
C PRO A 50 24.97 18.96 -3.41
N HIS A 51 25.71 19.45 -4.43
CA HIS A 51 25.69 20.86 -4.84
C HIS A 51 24.33 21.33 -5.33
N LEU A 52 23.43 20.42 -5.70
CA LEU A 52 22.06 20.72 -6.13
C LEU A 52 21.15 21.13 -4.96
N ILE A 53 21.57 20.94 -3.71
CA ILE A 53 20.80 21.27 -2.50
C ILE A 53 20.39 22.74 -2.45
N SER A 54 21.15 23.64 -3.09
CA SER A 54 20.82 25.07 -3.17
C SER A 54 19.43 25.32 -3.74
N HIS A 55 18.98 24.50 -4.70
CA HIS A 55 17.67 24.62 -5.35
C HIS A 55 16.51 24.21 -4.44
N LEU A 56 16.77 23.29 -3.49
CA LEU A 56 15.79 22.90 -2.49
C LEU A 56 15.77 23.87 -1.30
N LEU A 57 16.95 24.30 -0.85
CA LEU A 57 17.11 25.21 0.29
C LEU A 57 16.44 26.56 0.05
N GLN A 58 16.48 27.08 -1.17
CA GLN A 58 15.76 28.32 -1.51
C GLN A 58 14.26 28.20 -1.25
N LYS A 59 13.66 27.06 -1.61
CA LYS A 59 12.24 26.81 -1.33
C LYS A 59 11.98 26.56 0.15
N TYR A 60 12.85 25.79 0.79
CA TYR A 60 12.73 25.51 2.22
C TYR A 60 12.80 26.78 3.08
N LYS A 61 13.63 27.76 2.72
CA LYS A 61 13.68 29.05 3.42
C LYS A 61 12.34 29.80 3.41
N ASN A 62 11.53 29.64 2.36
CA ASN A 62 10.25 30.32 2.22
C ASN A 62 9.10 29.55 2.88
N SER A 63 9.12 28.21 2.82
CA SER A 63 7.99 27.35 3.21
C SER A 63 8.25 26.47 4.43
N GLY A 64 9.47 26.41 4.94
CA GLY A 64 9.86 25.57 6.07
C GLY A 64 9.50 24.09 5.88
N ALA A 65 9.09 23.44 6.98
CA ALA A 65 8.70 22.03 6.97
C ALA A 65 7.43 21.74 6.15
N ASP A 66 6.58 22.74 5.91
CA ASP A 66 5.34 22.57 5.15
C ASP A 66 5.58 22.22 3.68
N LEU A 67 6.77 22.55 3.15
CA LEU A 67 7.25 22.13 1.83
C LEU A 67 7.14 20.61 1.58
N PHE A 68 7.20 19.83 2.66
CA PHE A 68 7.16 18.37 2.61
C PHE A 68 5.89 17.78 3.22
N LYS A 69 4.92 18.59 3.67
CA LYS A 69 3.74 18.10 4.39
C LYS A 69 2.41 18.56 3.79
N ASP A 70 2.38 19.65 3.04
CA ASP A 70 1.13 20.22 2.52
C ASP A 70 0.62 19.52 1.23
N LYS A 71 -0.61 19.84 0.82
CA LYS A 71 -1.21 19.38 -0.44
C LYS A 71 -0.49 19.91 -1.69
N ASN A 72 0.26 21.00 -1.56
CA ASN A 72 1.03 21.64 -2.64
C ASN A 72 2.48 21.13 -2.69
N SER A 73 2.86 20.17 -1.84
CA SER A 73 4.23 19.65 -1.72
C SER A 73 4.72 19.16 -3.08
N PHE A 74 3.84 18.49 -3.83
CA PHE A 74 4.16 18.04 -5.18
C PHE A 74 4.57 19.20 -6.09
N ILE A 75 3.80 20.29 -6.11
CA ILE A 75 4.06 21.47 -6.95
C ILE A 75 5.39 22.09 -6.58
N ALA A 76 5.59 22.33 -5.28
CA ALA A 76 6.78 23.00 -4.78
C ALA A 76 8.05 22.16 -5.04
N LEU A 77 7.99 20.86 -4.75
CA LEU A 77 9.08 19.91 -5.03
C LEU A 77 9.31 19.76 -6.54
N SER A 78 8.26 19.79 -7.36
CA SER A 78 8.38 19.66 -8.82
C SER A 78 9.17 20.83 -9.40
N GLU A 79 8.96 22.03 -8.89
CA GLU A 79 9.73 23.19 -9.32
C GLU A 79 11.19 23.12 -8.84
N ALA A 80 11.42 22.74 -7.57
CA ALA A 80 12.79 22.53 -7.07
C ALA A 80 13.54 21.50 -7.91
N PHE A 81 12.89 20.37 -8.20
CA PHE A 81 13.42 19.32 -9.06
C PHE A 81 13.74 19.82 -10.46
N ARG A 82 12.82 20.54 -11.11
CA ARG A 82 13.08 21.17 -12.43
C ARG A 82 14.29 22.09 -12.40
N ASN A 83 14.48 22.87 -11.33
CA ASN A 83 15.64 23.75 -11.18
C ASN A 83 16.94 22.97 -11.00
N MET A 84 16.91 21.86 -10.24
CA MET A 84 18.06 20.94 -10.15
C MET A 84 18.43 20.36 -11.52
N LEU A 85 17.44 19.96 -12.32
CA LEU A 85 17.69 19.39 -13.65
C LEU A 85 18.24 20.41 -14.66
N LYS A 86 17.94 21.70 -14.48
CA LYS A 86 18.48 22.82 -15.28
C LYS A 86 19.88 23.25 -14.85
N ASP A 87 20.38 22.82 -13.70
CA ASP A 87 21.70 23.26 -13.20
C ASP A 87 22.79 22.84 -14.21
N PRO A 88 23.60 23.79 -14.73
CA PRO A 88 24.66 23.46 -15.69
C PRO A 88 25.65 22.42 -15.16
N ARG A 89 25.84 22.37 -13.84
CA ARG A 89 26.74 21.43 -13.13
C ARG A 89 26.10 20.08 -12.85
N LEU A 90 24.86 19.84 -13.28
CA LEU A 90 24.25 18.51 -13.21
C LEU A 90 25.11 17.53 -14.01
N SER A 91 25.48 16.41 -13.38
CA SER A 91 26.06 15.25 -14.05
C SER A 91 24.95 14.33 -14.56
N PRO A 92 25.18 13.55 -15.65
CA PRO A 92 24.20 12.62 -16.19
C PRO A 92 23.57 11.71 -15.13
N VAL A 93 22.24 11.56 -15.21
CA VAL A 93 21.43 10.84 -14.23
C VAL A 93 20.39 9.95 -14.91
N TYR A 94 20.23 8.74 -14.38
CA TYR A 94 19.08 7.88 -14.65
C TYR A 94 18.04 8.00 -13.54
N LEU A 95 16.79 8.21 -13.91
CA LEU A 95 15.64 8.27 -13.03
C LEU A 95 14.76 7.07 -13.30
N ALA A 96 14.56 6.20 -12.31
CA ALA A 96 13.78 4.98 -12.46
C ALA A 96 12.51 4.98 -11.60
N VAL A 97 11.37 4.66 -12.20
CA VAL A 97 10.12 4.45 -11.47
C VAL A 97 9.56 3.11 -11.87
N ASP A 98 9.46 2.20 -10.90
CA ASP A 98 8.87 0.88 -11.09
C ASP A 98 7.36 0.92 -10.77
N ALA A 99 6.57 0.17 -11.55
CA ALA A 99 5.12 0.02 -11.42
C ALA A 99 4.39 1.37 -11.38
N LEU A 100 4.65 2.23 -12.38
CA LEU A 100 4.09 3.59 -12.44
C LEU A 100 2.55 3.59 -12.41
N ASP A 101 1.91 2.55 -12.95
CA ASP A 101 0.47 2.33 -12.89
C ASP A 101 -0.08 2.23 -11.47
N GLU A 102 0.72 1.73 -10.51
CA GLU A 102 0.37 1.64 -9.10
C GLU A 102 0.41 3.00 -8.37
N CYS A 103 0.86 4.07 -9.02
CA CYS A 103 0.75 5.43 -8.49
C CYS A 103 -0.71 5.91 -8.59
N ALA A 104 -1.48 5.73 -7.52
CA ALA A 104 -2.89 6.09 -7.46
C ALA A 104 -3.12 7.61 -7.43
N GLN A 105 -2.30 8.37 -6.69
CA GLN A 105 -2.50 9.81 -6.48
C GLN A 105 -1.45 10.65 -7.21
N GLY A 106 -1.90 11.58 -8.07
CA GLY A 106 -1.03 12.55 -8.76
C GLY A 106 -0.24 11.98 -9.94
N ARG A 107 -0.62 10.80 -10.46
CA ARG A 107 0.04 10.18 -11.62
C ARG A 107 0.07 11.07 -12.87
N PRO A 108 -1.02 11.75 -13.27
CA PRO A 108 -0.97 12.65 -14.43
C PRO A 108 0.06 13.78 -14.26
N ASP A 109 0.14 14.36 -13.06
CA ASP A 109 1.10 15.42 -12.75
C ASP A 109 2.55 14.90 -12.78
N LEU A 110 2.78 13.66 -12.32
CA LEU A 110 4.07 12.98 -12.40
C LEU A 110 4.48 12.70 -13.84
N ILE A 111 3.57 12.18 -14.65
CA ILE A 111 3.78 11.93 -16.09
C ILE A 111 4.14 13.23 -16.80
N HIS A 112 3.39 14.30 -16.52
CA HIS A 112 3.69 15.62 -17.06
C HIS A 112 5.08 16.15 -16.60
N LEU A 113 5.47 15.91 -15.35
CA LEU A 113 6.80 16.26 -14.84
C LEU A 113 7.90 15.47 -15.55
N ILE A 114 7.70 14.16 -15.77
CA ILE A 114 8.63 13.29 -16.51
C ILE A 114 8.84 13.85 -17.92
N LEU A 115 7.76 14.10 -18.66
CA LEU A 115 7.83 14.66 -20.00
C LEU A 115 8.54 16.02 -20.03
N THR A 116 8.17 16.91 -19.09
CA THR A 116 8.82 18.21 -18.96
C THR A 116 10.33 18.04 -18.77
N SER A 117 10.75 17.12 -17.89
CA SER A 117 12.15 16.93 -17.54
C SER A 117 13.03 16.47 -18.70
N LEU A 118 12.48 15.70 -19.65
CA LEU A 118 13.19 15.27 -20.86
C LEU A 118 13.57 16.46 -21.76
N ASN A 119 12.73 17.51 -21.77
CA ASN A 119 12.99 18.73 -22.53
C ASN A 119 13.90 19.72 -21.79
N LEU A 120 14.06 19.58 -20.47
CA LEU A 120 14.87 20.49 -19.67
C LEU A 120 16.37 20.20 -19.76
N SER A 121 16.77 18.95 -19.95
CA SER A 121 18.18 18.56 -19.92
C SER A 121 18.42 17.24 -20.65
N GLN A 122 19.37 17.25 -21.58
CA GLN A 122 19.84 16.06 -22.29
C GLN A 122 20.63 15.09 -21.40
N LYS A 123 20.92 15.50 -20.16
CA LYS A 123 21.65 14.71 -19.15
C LYS A 123 20.72 13.78 -18.35
N VAL A 124 19.41 13.84 -18.59
CA VAL A 124 18.38 13.10 -17.85
C VAL A 124 17.85 11.96 -18.71
N ARG A 125 17.78 10.76 -18.14
CA ARG A 125 17.17 9.59 -18.79
C ARG A 125 16.22 8.90 -17.83
N TRP A 126 15.04 8.52 -18.32
CA TRP A 126 14.03 7.82 -17.51
C TRP A 126 13.96 6.33 -17.83
N LEU A 127 13.73 5.52 -16.80
CA LEU A 127 13.41 4.10 -16.89
C LEU A 127 12.08 3.89 -16.17
N LEU A 128 11.03 3.58 -16.93
CA LEU A 128 9.70 3.36 -16.38
C LEU A 128 9.30 1.91 -16.59
N SER A 129 8.60 1.32 -15.62
CA SER A 129 7.84 0.09 -15.83
C SER A 129 6.37 0.32 -15.47
N SER A 130 5.51 -0.44 -16.12
CA SER A 130 4.07 -0.43 -15.91
C SER A 130 3.49 -1.79 -16.28
N SER A 131 2.33 -2.13 -15.72
CA SER A 131 1.56 -3.29 -16.17
C SER A 131 1.11 -3.11 -17.64
N PRO A 132 1.07 -4.18 -18.46
CA PRO A 132 0.69 -4.11 -19.87
C PRO A 132 -0.72 -3.56 -20.13
N GLU A 133 -1.61 -3.68 -19.16
CA GLU A 133 -3.01 -3.22 -19.24
C GLU A 133 -3.13 -1.69 -19.17
N VAL A 134 -2.10 -1.00 -18.67
CA VAL A 134 -2.07 0.46 -18.56
C VAL A 134 -1.14 1.01 -19.64
N ASP A 135 -1.75 1.62 -20.65
CA ASP A 135 -1.02 2.28 -21.73
C ASP A 135 -0.48 3.65 -21.26
N VAL A 136 0.61 3.60 -20.49
CA VAL A 136 1.35 4.79 -20.06
C VAL A 136 1.81 5.62 -21.26
N LEU A 137 2.01 5.01 -22.44
CA LEU A 137 2.47 5.72 -23.63
C LEU A 137 1.34 6.48 -24.31
N ALA A 138 0.12 5.96 -24.33
CA ALA A 138 -1.05 6.74 -24.69
C ALA A 138 -1.24 7.93 -23.74
N GLU A 139 -1.05 7.73 -22.41
CA GLU A 139 -1.07 8.83 -21.44
C GLU A 139 0.03 9.88 -21.73
N LEU A 140 1.23 9.43 -22.12
CA LEU A 140 2.34 10.31 -22.49
C LEU A 140 2.10 11.05 -23.82
N LYS A 141 1.52 10.39 -24.83
CA LYS A 141 1.23 10.95 -26.17
C LYS A 141 0.03 11.91 -26.14
N GLY A 142 -1.00 11.60 -25.36
CA GLY A 142 -2.21 12.42 -25.23
C GLY A 142 -1.96 13.82 -24.68
N LEU A 143 -0.80 14.06 -24.05
CA LEU A 143 -0.38 15.36 -23.53
C LEU A 143 0.32 16.26 -24.58
N GLY A 144 0.40 15.84 -25.85
CA GLY A 144 0.74 16.72 -26.97
C GLY A 144 2.21 17.14 -27.07
N ILE A 145 3.13 16.38 -26.47
CA ILE A 145 4.58 16.66 -26.50
C ILE A 145 5.28 15.68 -27.45
N ASP A 146 6.20 16.21 -28.25
CA ASP A 146 6.96 15.51 -29.29
C ASP A 146 7.66 14.25 -28.73
N SER A 147 7.13 13.07 -29.06
CA SER A 147 7.52 11.77 -28.46
C SER A 147 8.77 11.15 -29.10
N SER A 148 9.53 11.93 -29.87
CA SER A 148 10.69 11.47 -30.66
C SER A 148 11.85 10.90 -29.83
N ASN A 149 11.92 11.23 -28.54
CA ASN A 149 12.94 10.76 -27.60
C ASN A 149 12.53 9.53 -26.77
N ILE A 150 11.33 8.99 -26.96
CA ILE A 150 10.84 7.83 -26.20
C ILE A 150 11.19 6.57 -26.97
N SER A 151 12.20 5.84 -26.48
CA SER A 151 12.47 4.48 -26.96
C SER A 151 11.58 3.51 -26.20
N GLU A 152 10.58 2.99 -26.89
CA GLU A 152 9.75 1.90 -26.40
C GLU A 152 10.55 0.61 -26.52
N THR A 153 11.18 0.20 -25.43
CA THR A 153 11.46 -1.22 -25.26
C THR A 153 10.21 -1.80 -24.63
N PHE A 154 9.21 -2.10 -25.47
CA PHE A 154 8.34 -3.19 -25.12
C PHE A 154 9.26 -4.37 -24.88
N VAL A 155 9.42 -4.75 -23.61
CA VAL A 155 9.53 -6.17 -23.32
C VAL A 155 8.14 -6.74 -23.59
N GLU A 156 7.70 -6.63 -24.85
CA GLU A 156 6.90 -7.66 -25.46
C GLU A 156 7.74 -8.89 -25.16
N GLN A 157 7.29 -9.64 -24.15
CA GLN A 157 7.54 -11.04 -24.12
C GLN A 157 7.01 -11.51 -25.46
N ASP A 158 7.91 -11.50 -26.45
CA ASP A 158 7.85 -12.27 -27.67
C ASP A 158 7.09 -13.53 -27.29
N ALA A 159 5.85 -13.69 -27.76
CA ALA A 159 4.91 -14.65 -27.20
C ALA A 159 5.43 -16.11 -27.33
N GLN A 160 6.57 -16.29 -28.01
CA GLN A 160 7.34 -17.52 -28.14
C GLN A 160 8.51 -17.70 -27.16
N ARG A 161 8.91 -16.68 -26.37
CA ARG A 161 9.98 -16.75 -25.35
C ARG A 161 9.60 -16.49 -23.86
N PRO A 162 8.36 -16.61 -23.36
CA PRO A 162 8.11 -16.48 -21.92
C PRO A 162 8.40 -17.75 -21.09
N ALA A 163 8.55 -18.92 -21.72
CA ALA A 163 8.72 -20.16 -20.98
C ALA A 163 10.08 -20.23 -20.26
N THR A 164 11.16 -19.66 -20.80
CA THR A 164 12.52 -19.93 -20.31
C THR A 164 12.80 -19.37 -18.90
N PRO A 165 12.45 -18.10 -18.56
CA PRO A 165 12.73 -17.55 -17.24
C PRO A 165 11.87 -18.14 -16.13
N VAL A 166 10.59 -18.36 -16.39
CA VAL A 166 9.66 -18.99 -15.44
C VAL A 166 10.04 -20.45 -15.23
N ASN A 167 10.39 -21.17 -16.29
CA ASN A 167 10.91 -22.53 -16.18
C ASN A 167 12.22 -22.60 -15.39
N ALA A 168 13.14 -21.66 -15.61
CA ALA A 168 14.37 -21.58 -14.81
C ALA A 168 14.07 -21.33 -13.32
N TYR A 169 13.07 -20.49 -13.02
CA TYR A 169 12.60 -20.30 -11.64
C TYR A 169 11.94 -21.54 -11.06
N ILE A 170 11.13 -22.27 -11.85
CA ILE A 170 10.56 -23.56 -11.46
C ILE A 170 11.70 -24.55 -11.14
N ASP A 171 12.71 -24.66 -12.00
CA ASP A 171 13.86 -25.56 -11.81
C ASP A 171 14.66 -25.20 -10.55
N HIS A 172 14.84 -23.91 -10.29
CA HIS A 172 15.44 -23.43 -9.05
C HIS A 172 14.62 -23.84 -7.82
N LYS A 173 13.29 -23.64 -7.84
CA LYS A 173 12.39 -24.05 -6.75
C LYS A 173 12.34 -25.56 -6.55
N LEU A 174 12.40 -26.34 -7.62
CA LEU A 174 12.51 -27.80 -7.57
C LEU A 174 13.83 -28.24 -6.94
N THR A 175 14.93 -27.55 -7.24
CA THR A 175 16.24 -27.82 -6.62
C THR A 175 16.19 -27.62 -5.11
N ILE A 176 15.59 -26.52 -4.65
CA ILE A 176 15.36 -26.27 -3.22
C ILE A 176 14.46 -27.36 -2.62
N LEU A 177 13.40 -27.76 -3.32
CA LEU A 177 12.48 -28.79 -2.87
C LEU A 177 13.16 -30.17 -2.75
N LYS A 178 14.09 -30.49 -3.68
CA LYS A 178 14.89 -31.73 -3.67
C LYS A 178 15.78 -31.85 -2.43
N CYS A 179 16.25 -30.73 -1.87
CA CYS A 179 17.02 -30.72 -0.63
C CYS A 179 16.20 -31.13 0.61
N LYS A 180 14.85 -31.15 0.52
CA LYS A 180 13.99 -31.60 1.63
C LYS A 180 13.89 -33.12 1.66
N LYS A 181 13.97 -33.71 2.86
CA LYS A 181 13.90 -35.17 3.06
C LYS A 181 12.62 -35.77 2.46
N GLY A 182 12.79 -36.80 1.63
CA GLY A 182 11.72 -37.66 1.13
C GLY A 182 11.06 -37.24 -0.20
N TYR A 183 11.57 -36.22 -0.88
CA TYR A 183 11.22 -35.97 -2.28
C TYR A 183 12.08 -36.83 -3.20
N SER A 184 11.46 -37.82 -3.86
CA SER A 184 12.13 -38.63 -4.89
C SER A 184 12.12 -37.92 -6.24
N ASP A 185 13.04 -38.30 -7.14
CA ASP A 185 13.09 -37.74 -8.49
C ASP A 185 11.78 -37.94 -9.25
N ARG A 186 11.04 -39.03 -8.98
CA ARG A 186 9.70 -39.27 -9.54
C ARG A 186 8.68 -38.21 -9.09
N ILE A 187 8.63 -37.88 -7.79
CA ILE A 187 7.71 -36.85 -7.27
C ILE A 187 8.08 -35.48 -7.86
N LEU A 188 9.37 -35.16 -7.92
CA LEU A 188 9.84 -33.89 -8.47
C LEU A 188 9.52 -33.75 -9.96
N ALA A 189 9.65 -34.81 -10.75
CA ALA A 189 9.27 -34.81 -12.16
C ALA A 189 7.76 -34.54 -12.35
N GLU A 190 6.91 -35.15 -11.52
CA GLU A 190 5.47 -34.95 -11.60
C GLU A 190 5.05 -33.55 -11.12
N VAL A 191 5.66 -33.04 -10.05
CA VAL A 191 5.48 -31.64 -9.61
C VAL A 191 5.92 -30.66 -10.69
N SER A 192 7.08 -30.90 -11.32
CA SER A 192 7.58 -30.08 -12.43
C SER A 192 6.59 -30.02 -13.59
N HIS A 193 6.06 -31.19 -14.00
CA HIS A 193 5.07 -31.27 -15.07
C HIS A 193 3.79 -30.49 -14.75
N GLU A 194 3.21 -30.69 -13.57
CA GLU A 194 1.96 -30.04 -13.19
C GLU A 194 2.11 -28.52 -12.97
N VAL A 195 3.23 -28.07 -12.37
CA VAL A 195 3.49 -26.64 -12.18
C VAL A 195 3.67 -25.95 -13.52
N ARG A 196 4.48 -26.50 -14.44
CA ARG A 196 4.72 -25.91 -15.77
C ARG A 196 3.44 -25.81 -16.59
N LYS A 197 2.55 -26.81 -16.46
CA LYS A 197 1.25 -26.83 -17.15
C LYS A 197 0.28 -25.76 -16.66
N ARG A 198 0.33 -25.39 -15.38
CA ARG A 198 -0.68 -24.54 -14.72
C ARG A 198 -0.22 -23.11 -14.46
N ALA A 199 1.07 -22.87 -14.41
CA ALA A 199 1.63 -21.57 -14.05
C ALA A 199 1.37 -20.47 -15.09
N GLU A 200 1.08 -20.83 -16.35
CA GLU A 200 0.79 -19.88 -17.44
C GLU A 200 1.81 -18.72 -17.50
N ASN A 201 3.10 -19.05 -17.36
CA ASN A 201 4.21 -18.09 -17.31
C ASN A 201 4.12 -17.02 -16.19
N THR A 202 3.40 -17.30 -15.11
CA THR A 202 3.24 -16.40 -13.96
C THR A 202 4.17 -16.80 -12.81
N PHE A 203 5.19 -15.98 -12.53
CA PHE A 203 6.12 -16.21 -11.41
C PHE A 203 5.42 -16.31 -10.05
N LEU A 204 4.39 -15.48 -9.83
CA LEU A 204 3.65 -15.45 -8.56
C LEU A 204 2.85 -16.74 -8.35
N TRP A 205 2.23 -17.28 -9.40
CA TRP A 205 1.54 -18.58 -9.33
C TRP A 205 2.52 -19.67 -8.88
N VAL A 206 3.72 -19.73 -9.48
CA VAL A 206 4.78 -20.67 -9.08
C VAL A 206 5.17 -20.45 -7.62
N ALA A 207 5.40 -19.20 -7.21
CA ALA A 207 5.77 -18.89 -5.82
C ALA A 207 4.70 -19.38 -4.82
N LEU A 208 3.42 -19.13 -5.10
CA LEU A 208 2.28 -19.57 -4.29
C LEU A 208 2.17 -21.10 -4.25
N ALA A 209 2.33 -21.77 -5.40
CA ALA A 209 2.34 -23.22 -5.50
C ALA A 209 3.39 -23.84 -4.58
N PHE A 210 4.63 -23.37 -4.67
CA PHE A 210 5.71 -23.88 -3.83
C PHE A 210 5.53 -23.51 -2.35
N LYS A 211 4.95 -22.34 -2.03
CA LYS A 211 4.59 -21.98 -0.65
C LYS A 211 3.58 -22.97 -0.05
N VAL A 212 2.58 -23.39 -0.81
CA VAL A 212 1.66 -24.46 -0.38
C VAL A 212 2.40 -25.77 -0.12
N LEU A 213 3.39 -26.12 -0.96
CA LEU A 213 4.18 -27.34 -0.77
C LEU A 213 5.09 -27.29 0.47
N GLU A 214 5.34 -26.13 1.07
CA GLU A 214 6.13 -26.04 2.31
C GLU A 214 5.38 -26.62 3.51
N THR A 215 4.05 -26.55 3.53
CA THR A 215 3.20 -27.02 4.64
C THR A 215 2.58 -28.39 4.39
N VAL A 216 2.72 -28.93 3.18
CA VAL A 216 2.10 -30.19 2.77
C VAL A 216 3.08 -31.35 2.91
N HIS A 217 2.62 -32.45 3.51
CA HIS A 217 3.38 -33.68 3.53
C HIS A 217 3.66 -34.16 2.10
N ARG A 218 4.95 -34.43 1.81
CA ARG A 218 5.49 -34.80 0.49
C ARG A 218 4.65 -35.79 -0.34
N GLY A 219 4.04 -36.80 0.29
CA GLY A 219 3.19 -37.80 -0.39
C GLY A 219 1.92 -37.21 -1.02
N TYR A 220 1.51 -36.02 -0.60
CA TYR A 220 0.36 -35.30 -1.13
C TYR A 220 0.75 -34.09 -1.99
N ALA A 221 2.04 -33.85 -2.21
CA ALA A 221 2.53 -32.68 -2.95
C ALA A 221 1.92 -32.60 -4.36
N VAL A 222 2.05 -33.68 -5.13
CA VAL A 222 1.47 -33.78 -6.48
C VAL A 222 -0.05 -33.58 -6.45
N LYS A 223 -0.74 -34.27 -5.53
CA LYS A 223 -2.20 -34.15 -5.39
C LYS A 223 -2.59 -32.69 -5.15
N ARG A 224 -1.88 -31.99 -4.27
CA ARG A 224 -2.17 -30.59 -3.95
C ARG A 224 -1.94 -29.66 -5.13
N ILE A 225 -0.88 -29.86 -5.92
CA ILE A 225 -0.67 -29.06 -7.14
C ILE A 225 -1.78 -29.33 -8.17
N LYS A 226 -2.23 -30.59 -8.31
CA LYS A 226 -3.32 -30.94 -9.22
C LYS A 226 -4.66 -30.30 -8.85
N GLU A 227 -4.90 -30.06 -7.55
CA GLU A 227 -6.08 -29.36 -7.03
C GLU A 227 -6.04 -27.84 -7.31
N MET A 228 -4.85 -27.28 -7.58
CA MET A 228 -4.70 -25.85 -7.89
C MET A 228 -5.09 -25.58 -9.35
N PRO A 229 -6.00 -24.62 -9.61
CA PRO A 229 -6.37 -24.28 -10.97
C PRO A 229 -5.23 -23.55 -11.71
N PRO A 230 -5.21 -23.65 -13.05
CA PRO A 230 -4.34 -22.81 -13.87
C PRO A 230 -4.78 -21.34 -13.78
N GLY A 231 -3.84 -20.42 -13.95
CA GLY A 231 -4.12 -18.98 -13.88
C GLY A 231 -4.12 -18.43 -12.44
N LEU A 232 -3.76 -17.16 -12.30
CA LEU A 232 -3.59 -16.51 -10.99
C LEU A 232 -4.93 -16.15 -10.34
N SER A 233 -5.92 -15.72 -11.12
CA SER A 233 -7.25 -15.32 -10.61
C SER A 233 -7.98 -16.53 -10.02
N GLU A 234 -8.04 -17.61 -10.78
CA GLU A 234 -8.64 -18.88 -10.38
C GLU A 234 -7.91 -19.46 -9.18
N LEU A 235 -6.58 -19.27 -9.11
CA LEU A 235 -5.81 -19.68 -7.94
C LEU A 235 -6.25 -18.93 -6.68
N TYR A 236 -6.45 -17.61 -6.75
CA TYR A 236 -6.97 -16.85 -5.63
C TYR A 236 -8.38 -17.33 -5.23
N ASP A 237 -9.27 -17.61 -6.19
CA ASP A 237 -10.58 -18.20 -5.91
C ASP A 237 -10.48 -19.52 -5.17
N HIS A 238 -9.61 -20.41 -5.63
CA HIS A 238 -9.36 -21.68 -4.97
C HIS A 238 -8.85 -21.48 -3.53
N MET A 239 -7.93 -20.54 -3.32
CA MET A 239 -7.39 -20.25 -1.98
C MET A 239 -8.44 -19.64 -1.05
N MET A 240 -9.29 -18.74 -1.56
CA MET A 240 -10.39 -18.16 -0.80
C MET A 240 -11.40 -19.25 -0.38
N THR A 241 -11.74 -20.18 -1.28
CA THR A 241 -12.64 -21.30 -0.97
C THR A 241 -12.06 -22.21 0.12
N ARG A 242 -10.73 -22.40 0.14
CA ARG A 242 -10.05 -23.15 1.21
C ARG A 242 -10.10 -22.43 2.55
N ILE A 243 -10.04 -21.11 2.57
CA ILE A 243 -10.24 -20.31 3.79
C ILE A 243 -11.69 -20.48 4.29
N GLU A 244 -12.67 -20.42 3.37
CA GLU A 244 -14.10 -20.53 3.68
C GLU A 244 -14.52 -21.91 4.20
N THR A 245 -13.85 -22.96 3.74
CA THR A 245 -14.13 -24.36 4.12
C THR A 245 -13.22 -24.88 5.23
N GLY A 246 -12.22 -24.08 5.63
CA GLY A 246 -11.28 -24.41 6.69
C GLY A 246 -11.96 -24.59 8.05
N ARG A 247 -11.32 -25.38 8.92
CA ARG A 247 -11.85 -25.74 10.26
C ARG A 247 -10.86 -25.47 11.40
N VAL A 248 -9.74 -24.80 11.13
CA VAL A 248 -8.71 -24.53 12.16
C VAL A 248 -9.17 -23.41 13.10
N ILE A 249 -9.69 -22.33 12.51
CA ILE A 249 -10.40 -21.23 13.20
C ILE A 249 -11.65 -20.88 12.41
N GLU A 250 -12.48 -19.99 12.94
CA GLU A 250 -13.67 -19.52 12.23
C GLU A 250 -13.28 -18.84 10.91
N PRO A 251 -13.87 -19.23 9.77
CA PRO A 251 -13.58 -18.59 8.48
C PRO A 251 -13.79 -17.07 8.50
N GLN A 252 -14.70 -16.60 9.35
CA GLN A 252 -14.98 -15.17 9.53
C GLN A 252 -13.80 -14.40 10.11
N ASP A 253 -12.95 -15.03 10.93
CA ASP A 253 -11.75 -14.39 11.49
C ASP A 253 -10.75 -14.11 10.35
N CYS A 254 -10.51 -15.11 9.49
CA CYS A 254 -9.69 -14.95 8.29
C CYS A 254 -10.23 -13.87 7.35
N LYS A 255 -11.54 -13.85 7.10
CA LYS A 255 -12.18 -12.81 6.27
C LYS A 255 -12.03 -11.43 6.89
N THR A 256 -12.17 -11.32 8.21
CA THR A 256 -11.98 -10.05 8.93
C THR A 256 -10.54 -9.54 8.81
N VAL A 257 -9.55 -10.44 8.96
CA VAL A 257 -8.14 -10.13 8.72
C VAL A 257 -7.89 -9.64 7.30
N LEU A 258 -8.48 -10.30 6.29
CA LEU A 258 -8.34 -9.87 4.88
C LEU A 258 -8.99 -8.51 4.61
N VAL A 259 -10.19 -8.26 5.16
CA VAL A 259 -10.87 -6.95 5.07
C VAL A 259 -10.01 -5.84 5.65
N ILE A 260 -9.44 -6.07 6.84
CA ILE A 260 -8.60 -5.07 7.50
C ILE A 260 -7.33 -4.82 6.69
N ALA A 261 -6.66 -5.88 6.25
CA ALA A 261 -5.45 -5.77 5.43
C ALA A 261 -5.71 -5.10 4.07
N SER A 262 -6.88 -5.28 3.46
CA SER A 262 -7.22 -4.66 2.18
C SER A 262 -7.57 -3.17 2.31
N LEU A 263 -8.21 -2.78 3.41
CA LEU A 263 -8.67 -1.40 3.63
C LEU A 263 -7.66 -0.53 4.38
N ALA A 264 -6.61 -1.12 4.94
CA ALA A 264 -5.60 -0.38 5.69
C ALA A 264 -4.83 0.59 4.78
N PHE A 265 -4.56 1.80 5.29
CA PHE A 265 -3.79 2.81 4.55
C PHE A 265 -2.29 2.50 4.53
N ARG A 266 -1.81 1.65 5.44
CA ARG A 266 -0.44 1.13 5.48
C ARG A 266 -0.43 -0.30 5.99
N PRO A 267 0.66 -1.05 5.77
CA PRO A 267 0.88 -2.33 6.42
C PRO A 267 0.74 -2.26 7.94
N LEU A 268 0.12 -3.28 8.52
CA LEU A 268 -0.22 -3.34 9.95
C LEU A 268 0.73 -4.26 10.70
N SER A 269 1.16 -3.90 11.90
CA SER A 269 1.73 -4.90 12.81
C SER A 269 0.67 -5.93 13.22
N ILE A 270 1.10 -7.11 13.66
CA ILE A 270 0.17 -8.17 14.11
C ILE A 270 -0.66 -7.68 15.31
N SER A 271 -0.08 -6.87 16.21
CA SER A 271 -0.78 -6.29 17.36
C SER A 271 -1.84 -5.26 16.97
N GLU A 272 -1.57 -4.44 15.96
CA GLU A 272 -2.58 -3.51 15.43
C GLU A 272 -3.71 -4.28 14.75
N LEU A 273 -3.35 -5.27 13.93
CA LEU A 273 -4.33 -6.08 13.24
C LEU A 273 -5.21 -6.87 14.21
N SER A 274 -4.66 -7.42 15.30
CA SER A 274 -5.45 -8.14 16.31
C SER A 274 -6.47 -7.22 16.98
N VAL A 275 -6.09 -5.98 17.31
CA VAL A 275 -7.00 -4.96 17.88
C VAL A 275 -8.09 -4.60 16.89
N LEU A 276 -7.74 -4.32 15.64
CA LEU A 276 -8.72 -3.99 14.60
C LEU A 276 -9.60 -5.18 14.22
N ALA A 277 -9.13 -6.41 14.40
CA ALA A 277 -9.89 -7.62 14.15
C ALA A 277 -10.80 -8.01 15.33
N ASP A 278 -10.58 -7.40 16.51
CA ASP A 278 -11.16 -7.83 17.78
C ASP A 278 -10.88 -9.32 18.07
N LEU A 279 -9.62 -9.72 17.82
CA LEU A 279 -9.15 -11.09 17.98
C LEU A 279 -8.02 -11.16 19.01
N GLN A 280 -7.93 -12.29 19.70
CA GLN A 280 -6.73 -12.61 20.49
C GLN A 280 -5.51 -12.72 19.56
N LEU A 281 -4.33 -12.37 20.09
CA LEU A 281 -3.12 -12.25 19.28
C LEU A 281 -2.71 -13.56 18.59
N ASP A 282 -2.91 -14.70 19.25
CA ASP A 282 -2.66 -16.05 18.72
C ASP A 282 -3.67 -16.45 17.63
N VAL A 283 -4.95 -16.11 17.80
CA VAL A 283 -5.98 -16.30 16.78
C VAL A 283 -5.68 -15.44 15.55
N ALA A 284 -5.30 -14.16 15.74
CA ALA A 284 -4.91 -13.27 14.66
C ALA A 284 -3.70 -13.80 13.88
N LYS A 285 -2.67 -14.32 14.58
CA LYS A 285 -1.51 -14.97 13.94
C LYS A 285 -1.94 -16.17 13.08
N THR A 286 -2.79 -17.04 13.64
CA THR A 286 -3.31 -18.21 12.93
C THR A 286 -4.11 -17.80 11.69
N ALA A 287 -4.95 -16.76 11.80
CA ALA A 287 -5.69 -16.20 10.68
C ALA A 287 -4.76 -15.66 9.57
N ILE A 288 -3.72 -14.90 9.94
CA ILE A 288 -2.73 -14.39 8.99
C ILE A 288 -2.01 -15.54 8.26
N GLU A 289 -1.64 -16.60 8.98
CA GLU A 289 -1.00 -17.78 8.40
C GLU A 289 -1.92 -18.50 7.41
N MET A 290 -3.20 -18.67 7.76
CA MET A 290 -4.22 -19.24 6.86
C MET A 290 -4.46 -18.37 5.63
N CYS A 291 -4.36 -17.06 5.77
CA CYS A 291 -4.44 -16.08 4.69
C CYS A 291 -3.10 -15.94 3.92
N GLY A 292 -2.11 -16.81 4.13
CA GLY A 292 -0.77 -16.69 3.57
C GLY A 292 -0.65 -16.68 2.05
N SER A 293 -1.72 -17.03 1.31
CA SER A 293 -1.77 -16.85 -0.15
C SER A 293 -2.03 -15.40 -0.58
N PHE A 294 -2.62 -14.60 0.31
CA PHE A 294 -2.92 -13.18 0.13
C PHE A 294 -1.98 -12.29 0.94
N LEU A 295 -1.52 -12.78 2.09
CA LEU A 295 -0.75 -12.02 3.06
C LEU A 295 0.69 -12.54 3.20
N THR A 296 1.58 -11.63 3.53
CA THR A 296 2.96 -11.92 3.89
C THR A 296 3.41 -11.04 5.04
N ILE A 297 4.32 -11.56 5.88
CA ILE A 297 4.91 -10.81 6.98
C ILE A 297 6.30 -10.34 6.54
N THR A 298 6.49 -9.02 6.49
CA THR A 298 7.76 -8.40 6.12
C THR A 298 8.13 -7.39 7.20
N LYS A 299 9.33 -7.51 7.78
CA LYS A 299 9.81 -6.61 8.85
C LYS A 299 8.82 -6.45 10.02
N GLY A 300 8.09 -7.52 10.36
CA GLY A 300 7.13 -7.52 11.46
C GLY A 300 5.75 -6.91 11.15
N THR A 301 5.50 -6.48 9.90
CA THR A 301 4.18 -6.02 9.45
C THR A 301 3.55 -6.99 8.47
N VAL A 302 2.22 -7.07 8.50
CA VAL A 302 1.35 -7.82 7.61
C VAL A 302 1.10 -6.96 6.38
N ASN A 303 1.45 -7.50 5.22
CA ASN A 303 1.35 -6.85 3.92
C ASN A 303 0.55 -7.77 2.98
N LEU A 304 -0.15 -7.19 2.01
CA LEU A 304 -0.63 -7.95 0.86
C LEU A 304 0.60 -8.44 0.07
N ILE A 305 0.54 -9.69 -0.41
CA ILE A 305 1.68 -10.33 -1.07
C ILE A 305 2.03 -9.64 -2.40
N HIS A 306 1.04 -9.05 -3.08
CA HIS A 306 1.19 -8.39 -4.37
C HIS A 306 -0.05 -7.53 -4.69
N GLN A 307 0.08 -6.57 -5.61
CA GLN A 307 -1.05 -5.75 -6.10
C GLN A 307 -2.19 -6.61 -6.66
N SER A 308 -1.90 -7.66 -7.43
CA SER A 308 -2.92 -8.61 -7.91
C SER A 308 -3.75 -9.30 -6.80
N ALA A 309 -3.21 -9.46 -5.59
CA ALA A 309 -3.99 -9.94 -4.46
C ALA A 309 -4.97 -8.88 -3.97
N LYS A 310 -4.55 -7.60 -3.95
CA LYS A 310 -5.43 -6.46 -3.66
C LYS A 310 -6.56 -6.38 -4.69
N ASP A 311 -6.23 -6.41 -5.98
CA ASP A 311 -7.21 -6.32 -7.07
C ASP A 311 -8.24 -7.44 -6.99
N TYR A 312 -7.80 -8.66 -6.69
CA TYR A 312 -8.70 -9.80 -6.47
C TYR A 312 -9.65 -9.57 -5.28
N LEU A 313 -9.12 -9.12 -4.13
CA LEU A 313 -9.93 -8.87 -2.93
C LEU A 313 -10.92 -7.73 -3.13
N GLU A 314 -10.53 -6.66 -3.83
CA GLU A 314 -11.41 -5.54 -4.18
C GLU A 314 -12.52 -5.97 -5.13
N LYS A 315 -12.18 -6.69 -6.22
CA LYS A 315 -13.15 -7.20 -7.19
C LYS A 315 -14.17 -8.16 -6.56
N ASN A 316 -13.75 -8.93 -5.57
CA ASN A 316 -14.57 -9.95 -4.91
C ASN A 316 -15.01 -9.56 -3.49
N TYR A 317 -14.92 -8.27 -3.15
CA TYR A 317 -15.12 -7.81 -1.78
C TYR A 317 -16.51 -8.15 -1.26
N GLU A 318 -17.56 -7.77 -2.01
CA GLU A 318 -18.94 -7.98 -1.59
C GLU A 318 -19.35 -9.46 -1.63
N SER A 319 -18.88 -10.20 -2.63
CA SER A 319 -19.25 -11.60 -2.83
C SER A 319 -18.56 -12.56 -1.85
N ARG A 320 -17.31 -12.26 -1.45
CA ARG A 320 -16.48 -13.19 -0.67
C ARG A 320 -16.09 -12.68 0.70
N LEU A 321 -15.85 -11.39 0.88
CA LEU A 321 -15.37 -10.83 2.15
C LEU A 321 -16.50 -10.32 3.03
N ARG A 322 -17.29 -9.37 2.51
CA ARG A 322 -18.34 -8.68 3.28
C ARG A 322 -19.40 -8.09 2.35
N GLN A 323 -20.60 -8.66 2.39
CA GLN A 323 -21.71 -8.28 1.51
C GLN A 323 -22.12 -6.80 1.59
N ALA A 324 -21.97 -6.17 2.74
CA ALA A 324 -22.31 -4.75 2.91
C ALA A 324 -21.21 -3.77 2.40
N GLY A 325 -20.19 -4.29 1.71
CA GLY A 325 -19.23 -3.48 0.96
C GLY A 325 -18.11 -2.84 1.79
N PRO A 326 -17.16 -2.17 1.11
CA PRO A 326 -15.96 -1.59 1.72
C PRO A 326 -16.30 -0.48 2.72
N THR A 327 -17.37 0.29 2.49
CA THR A 327 -17.83 1.34 3.41
C THR A 327 -18.12 0.79 4.82
N GLN A 328 -18.75 -0.39 4.93
CA GLN A 328 -18.96 -1.03 6.23
C GLN A 328 -17.65 -1.51 6.86
N GLY A 329 -16.69 -1.98 6.05
CA GLY A 329 -15.35 -2.34 6.51
C GLY A 329 -14.63 -1.15 7.15
N HIS A 330 -14.61 0.00 6.46
CA HIS A 330 -14.07 1.25 7.01
C HIS A 330 -14.77 1.65 8.32
N SER A 331 -16.09 1.44 8.42
CA SER A 331 -16.88 1.73 9.63
C SER A 331 -16.50 0.90 10.83
N GLU A 332 -16.34 -0.40 10.62
CA GLU A 332 -15.90 -1.28 11.69
C GLU A 332 -14.47 -0.95 12.15
N ILE A 333 -13.56 -0.66 11.21
CA ILE A 333 -12.18 -0.28 11.54
C ILE A 333 -12.13 1.04 12.32
N ALA A 334 -12.91 2.04 11.90
CA ALA A 334 -13.00 3.32 12.62
C ALA A 334 -13.53 3.13 14.04
N ARG A 335 -14.61 2.36 14.20
CA ARG A 335 -15.22 2.05 15.50
C ARG A 335 -14.25 1.33 16.43
N ARG A 336 -13.66 0.22 15.97
CA ARG A 336 -12.71 -0.57 16.77
C ARG A 336 -11.47 0.24 17.11
N SER A 337 -11.04 1.14 16.22
CA SER A 337 -9.95 2.07 16.51
C SER A 337 -10.31 3.03 17.65
N THR A 338 -11.50 3.64 17.61
CA THR A 338 -11.94 4.54 18.68
C THR A 338 -12.15 3.81 20.00
N ASP A 339 -12.73 2.61 19.99
CA ASP A 339 -12.96 1.81 21.19
C ASP A 339 -11.64 1.39 21.84
N ALA A 340 -10.69 0.89 21.04
CA ALA A 340 -9.37 0.50 21.53
C ALA A 340 -8.58 1.70 22.10
N MET A 341 -8.58 2.83 21.40
CA MET A 341 -7.97 4.05 21.91
C MET A 341 -8.64 4.55 23.19
N PHE A 342 -9.97 4.44 23.29
CA PHE A 342 -10.70 4.81 24.50
C PHE A 342 -10.27 3.97 25.71
N LEU A 343 -10.06 2.67 25.51
CA LEU A 343 -9.64 1.75 26.56
C LEU A 343 -8.15 1.93 26.93
N ILE A 344 -7.26 2.07 25.95
CA ILE A 344 -5.81 2.01 26.14
C ILE A 344 -5.20 3.38 26.48
N LEU A 345 -5.70 4.46 25.87
CA LEU A 345 -5.12 5.78 26.10
C LEU A 345 -5.36 6.25 27.54
N ARG A 346 -4.27 6.61 28.20
CA ARG A 346 -4.25 7.19 29.55
C ARG A 346 -3.28 8.36 29.58
N ARG A 347 -3.44 9.22 30.59
CA ARG A 347 -2.48 10.29 30.87
C ARG A 347 -1.09 9.70 31.08
N ASN A 348 -0.08 10.32 30.48
CA ASN A 348 1.31 9.93 30.65
C ASN A 348 1.56 8.49 30.18
N MET A 349 1.30 8.23 28.88
CA MET A 349 1.36 6.91 28.26
C MET A 349 2.70 6.20 28.50
N TYR A 350 3.80 6.93 28.41
CA TYR A 350 5.15 6.42 28.60
C TYR A 350 5.74 6.71 30.00
N ASN A 351 4.91 7.14 30.96
CA ASN A 351 5.31 7.43 32.35
C ASN A 351 6.54 8.36 32.45
N LEU A 352 6.52 9.46 31.70
CA LEU A 352 7.60 10.44 31.64
C LEU A 352 7.58 11.43 32.78
N ASP A 353 8.79 11.87 33.13
CA ASP A 353 9.02 12.92 34.10
C ASP A 353 8.63 14.29 33.54
N LEU A 354 8.13 15.16 34.42
CA LEU A 354 7.74 16.52 34.08
C LEU A 354 8.96 17.34 33.64
N GLY A 355 8.89 17.95 32.46
CA GLY A 355 9.96 18.79 31.90
C GLY A 355 10.87 18.10 30.87
N PHE A 356 10.62 16.82 30.56
CA PHE A 356 11.38 16.07 29.57
C PHE A 356 11.10 16.55 28.12
N LYS A 357 12.16 16.80 27.35
CA LYS A 357 12.11 17.12 25.90
C LYS A 357 12.93 16.08 25.12
N PRO A 358 12.32 15.01 24.60
CA PRO A 358 13.08 14.05 23.82
C PRO A 358 13.06 14.43 22.34
N GLU A 359 14.21 14.80 21.80
CA GLU A 359 14.38 14.89 20.34
C GLU A 359 14.55 13.51 19.68
N ASN A 360 14.65 12.41 20.45
CA ASN A 360 14.72 11.03 19.94
C ASN A 360 14.24 10.02 20.99
N MET A 361 12.92 9.96 21.21
CA MET A 361 12.37 9.07 22.22
C MET A 361 12.27 7.62 21.74
N THR A 362 12.82 6.68 22.50
CA THR A 362 12.62 5.24 22.27
C THR A 362 11.34 4.80 22.99
N PRO A 363 10.43 4.06 22.33
CA PRO A 363 9.29 3.45 23.01
C PRO A 363 9.75 2.54 24.17
N PRO A 364 9.01 2.49 25.28
CA PRO A 364 9.29 1.53 26.36
C PRO A 364 9.03 0.09 25.87
N ASP A 365 9.56 -0.90 26.58
CA ASP A 365 9.31 -2.32 26.32
C ASP A 365 8.59 -2.96 27.53
N PRO A 366 7.34 -3.43 27.38
CA PRO A 366 6.52 -3.41 26.15
C PRO A 366 6.00 -2.01 25.81
N ASP A 367 5.87 -1.70 24.52
CA ASP A 367 5.33 -0.42 24.05
C ASP A 367 3.80 -0.40 24.22
N PRO A 368 3.24 0.43 25.11
CA PRO A 368 1.80 0.48 25.35
C PRO A 368 1.03 1.05 24.15
N LEU A 369 1.69 1.78 23.24
CA LEU A 369 1.06 2.28 22.02
C LEU A 369 1.10 1.29 20.86
N ALA A 370 1.95 0.25 20.91
CA ALA A 370 2.14 -0.69 19.80
C ALA A 370 0.83 -1.27 19.23
N PRO A 371 -0.19 -1.63 20.03
CA PRO A 371 -1.46 -2.16 19.50
C PRO A 371 -2.36 -1.11 18.85
N ILE A 372 -2.15 0.19 19.10
CA ILE A 372 -3.06 1.27 18.66
C ILE A 372 -2.37 2.35 17.84
N ARG A 373 -1.10 2.19 17.42
CA ARG A 373 -0.41 3.23 16.63
C ARG A 373 -1.15 3.53 15.33
N TYR A 374 -1.62 2.50 14.62
CA TYR A 374 -2.45 2.65 13.44
C TYR A 374 -3.73 3.43 13.74
N SER A 375 -4.46 2.99 14.77
CA SER A 375 -5.71 3.63 15.20
C SER A 375 -5.51 5.10 15.56
N CYS A 376 -4.39 5.46 16.20
CA CYS A 376 -4.08 6.85 16.55
C CYS A 376 -3.98 7.75 15.31
N VAL A 377 -3.49 7.22 14.19
CA VAL A 377 -3.25 8.02 12.98
C VAL A 377 -4.45 7.99 12.04
N PHE A 378 -5.07 6.83 11.79
CA PHE A 378 -5.94 6.62 10.62
C PHE A 378 -7.43 6.47 10.90
N TRP A 379 -7.87 6.53 12.17
CA TRP A 379 -9.29 6.32 12.51
C TRP A 379 -10.22 7.33 11.80
N VAL A 380 -9.78 8.58 11.63
CA VAL A 380 -10.53 9.60 10.89
C VAL A 380 -10.52 9.34 9.39
N ASP A 381 -9.38 8.92 8.81
CA ASP A 381 -9.33 8.59 7.39
C ASP A 381 -10.35 7.49 7.03
N HIS A 382 -10.51 6.48 7.89
CA HIS A 382 -11.57 5.48 7.74
C HIS A 382 -12.98 6.09 7.84
N LEU A 383 -13.23 7.06 8.72
CA LEU A 383 -14.50 7.81 8.75
C LEU A 383 -14.74 8.59 7.45
N CYS A 384 -13.70 9.21 6.89
CA CYS A 384 -13.79 9.95 5.64
C CYS A 384 -14.03 9.05 4.42
N SER A 385 -13.46 7.84 4.39
CA SER A 385 -13.70 6.86 3.32
C SER A 385 -15.17 6.41 3.22
N MET A 386 -15.98 6.61 4.25
CA MET A 386 -17.43 6.37 4.18
C MET A 386 -18.19 7.38 3.31
N ASN A 387 -17.56 8.51 2.96
CA ASN A 387 -18.19 9.60 2.21
C ASN A 387 -17.84 9.63 0.74
N SER A 388 -16.69 9.08 0.35
CA SER A 388 -16.22 9.10 -1.03
C SER A 388 -17.12 8.30 -1.98
N ASP A 389 -17.75 7.22 -1.51
CA ASP A 389 -18.62 6.39 -2.35
C ASP A 389 -19.99 7.05 -2.63
N ASN A 390 -20.47 7.91 -1.73
CA ASN A 390 -21.71 8.67 -1.96
C ASN A 390 -21.56 9.72 -3.07
N SER A 391 -20.33 10.10 -3.46
CA SER A 391 -20.13 11.06 -4.55
C SER A 391 -20.23 10.44 -5.95
N ARG A 392 -20.12 9.10 -6.09
CA ARG A 392 -20.22 8.41 -7.39
C ARG A 392 -21.66 8.00 -7.76
N LEU A 393 -22.59 8.06 -6.81
CA LEU A 393 -23.99 7.67 -6.97
C LEU A 393 -25.00 8.81 -6.73
N LEU A 394 -24.55 10.08 -6.78
CA LEU A 394 -25.46 11.24 -6.75
C LEU A 394 -26.07 11.58 -8.12
N GLY A 395 -25.96 10.67 -9.10
CA GLY A 395 -26.58 10.80 -10.41
C GLY A 395 -28.02 10.29 -10.48
N GLU A 396 -28.34 9.13 -9.91
CA GLU A 396 -29.65 8.50 -10.04
C GLU A 396 -29.98 7.65 -8.81
N LEU A 397 -31.22 7.76 -8.31
CA LEU A 397 -31.84 6.98 -7.22
C LEU A 397 -31.54 7.43 -5.78
N SER A 398 -31.82 8.70 -5.50
CA SER A 398 -32.32 9.08 -4.18
C SER A 398 -33.72 8.46 -3.98
N LEU A 399 -33.80 7.19 -3.52
CA LEU A 399 -35.00 6.67 -2.83
C LEU A 399 -34.89 5.25 -2.20
N VAL A 400 -33.73 4.58 -2.15
CA VAL A 400 -33.66 3.25 -1.50
C VAL A 400 -32.53 3.11 -0.48
N SER A 401 -32.93 2.67 0.72
CA SER A 401 -32.17 2.16 1.87
C SER A 401 -31.65 3.14 2.93
N SER A 402 -32.59 3.54 3.78
CA SER A 402 -32.40 3.84 5.20
C SER A 402 -31.85 2.63 5.99
N THR A 403 -30.57 2.27 5.81
CA THR A 403 -29.91 1.23 6.63
C THR A 403 -28.48 1.59 7.07
N ASN A 404 -28.17 2.89 7.23
CA ASN A 404 -26.88 3.31 7.79
C ASN A 404 -26.94 3.54 9.31
N THR A 405 -27.51 2.57 10.03
CA THR A 405 -27.66 2.58 11.49
C THR A 405 -26.31 2.78 12.19
N ASN A 406 -25.24 2.15 11.69
CA ASN A 406 -23.91 2.21 12.31
C ASN A 406 -23.18 3.56 12.14
N ARG A 407 -23.38 4.26 11.01
CA ARG A 407 -22.73 5.57 10.77
C ARG A 407 -23.33 6.67 11.63
N ASN A 408 -24.64 6.58 11.84
CA ASN A 408 -25.38 7.46 12.71
C ASN A 408 -24.89 7.33 14.16
N ASP A 409 -24.67 6.11 14.67
CA ASP A 409 -24.17 5.91 16.03
C ASP A 409 -22.72 6.43 16.26
N LEU A 410 -21.88 6.41 15.21
CA LEU A 410 -20.50 6.92 15.29
C LEU A 410 -20.44 8.46 15.39
N LEU A 411 -21.22 9.16 14.56
CA LEU A 411 -21.08 10.60 14.30
C LEU A 411 -22.22 11.47 14.83
N GLN A 412 -23.24 10.90 15.48
CA GLN A 412 -24.30 11.66 16.15
C GLN A 412 -23.77 12.48 17.34
N ASP A 413 -24.56 13.47 17.75
CA ASP A 413 -24.35 14.18 19.01
C ASP A 413 -24.41 13.17 20.17
N ASN A 414 -23.36 13.11 21.00
CA ASN A 414 -23.10 12.06 22.00
C ASN A 414 -22.74 10.66 21.45
N GLY A 415 -22.43 10.53 20.16
CA GLY A 415 -21.90 9.31 19.56
C GLY A 415 -20.48 8.96 20.02
N VAL A 416 -19.96 7.82 19.55
CA VAL A 416 -18.65 7.26 19.96
C VAL A 416 -17.52 8.27 19.75
N VAL A 417 -17.51 8.97 18.61
CA VAL A 417 -16.48 9.96 18.28
C VAL A 417 -16.51 11.15 19.24
N TYR A 418 -17.71 11.64 19.58
CA TYR A 418 -17.86 12.73 20.53
C TYR A 418 -17.39 12.33 21.93
N ALA A 419 -17.81 11.15 22.41
CA ALA A 419 -17.41 10.63 23.72
C ALA A 419 -15.89 10.46 23.81
N PHE A 420 -15.27 9.95 22.74
CA PHE A 420 -13.82 9.83 22.62
C PHE A 420 -13.13 11.19 22.70
N LEU A 421 -13.51 12.15 21.85
CA LEU A 421 -12.88 13.48 21.83
C LEU A 421 -13.07 14.21 23.16
N LYS A 422 -14.26 14.12 23.77
CA LYS A 422 -14.52 14.75 25.07
C LYS A 422 -13.62 14.22 26.20
N THR A 423 -13.30 12.92 26.17
CA THR A 423 -12.64 12.24 27.30
C THR A 423 -11.15 12.00 27.09
N LYS A 424 -10.74 11.76 25.83
CA LYS A 424 -9.42 11.22 25.47
C LYS A 424 -8.62 12.12 24.53
N TYR A 425 -9.17 13.26 24.08
CA TYR A 425 -8.49 14.13 23.11
C TYR A 425 -7.06 14.51 23.51
N LEU A 426 -6.83 14.92 24.76
CA LEU A 426 -5.48 15.27 25.23
C LEU A 426 -4.53 14.06 25.26
N TYR A 427 -5.03 12.87 25.61
CA TYR A 427 -4.22 11.65 25.61
C TYR A 427 -3.93 11.17 24.19
N TRP A 428 -4.85 11.42 23.26
CA TRP A 428 -4.62 11.17 21.84
C TRP A 428 -3.57 12.12 21.26
N LEU A 429 -3.60 13.41 21.60
CA LEU A 429 -2.55 14.35 21.22
C LEU A 429 -1.19 13.99 21.82
N GLU A 430 -1.17 13.53 23.08
CA GLU A 430 0.02 12.99 23.72
C GLU A 430 0.57 11.80 22.91
N ALA A 431 -0.27 10.81 22.60
CA ALA A 431 0.11 9.64 21.81
C ALA A 431 0.64 10.03 20.42
N LEU A 432 -0.02 10.94 19.71
CA LEU A 432 0.46 11.45 18.43
C LEU A 432 1.82 12.15 18.54
N SER A 433 2.06 12.86 19.64
CA SER A 433 3.36 13.48 19.90
C SER A 433 4.45 12.43 20.11
N LEU A 434 4.16 11.39 20.89
CA LEU A 434 5.06 10.25 21.12
C LEU A 434 5.35 9.48 19.81
N LEU A 435 4.37 9.39 18.92
CA LEU A 435 4.48 8.76 17.61
C LEU A 435 5.08 9.68 16.52
N GLN A 436 5.41 10.94 16.86
CA GLN A 436 5.85 11.98 15.92
C GLN A 436 4.85 12.24 14.77
N ALA A 437 3.56 12.00 15.02
CA ALA A 437 2.47 12.07 14.06
C ALA A 437 1.49 13.24 14.35
N VAL A 438 1.96 14.33 14.97
CA VAL A 438 1.11 15.47 15.34
C VAL A 438 0.49 16.14 14.11
N SER A 439 1.23 16.22 13.01
CA SER A 439 0.74 16.78 11.73
C SER A 439 -0.49 16.02 11.22
N GLU A 440 -0.47 14.70 11.36
CA GLU A 440 -1.52 13.77 10.98
C GLU A 440 -2.75 13.99 11.86
N GLY A 441 -2.55 14.19 13.17
CA GLY A 441 -3.63 14.58 14.08
C GLY A 441 -4.30 15.92 13.73
N VAL A 442 -3.51 16.92 13.35
CA VAL A 442 -4.04 18.22 12.90
C VAL A 442 -4.88 18.04 11.63
N ASN A 443 -4.40 17.24 10.67
CA ASN A 443 -5.13 16.93 9.45
C ASN A 443 -6.43 16.15 9.74
N ALA A 444 -6.38 15.19 10.67
CA ALA A 444 -7.54 14.42 11.12
C ALA A 444 -8.64 15.33 11.72
N ILE A 445 -8.28 16.31 12.56
CA ILE A 445 -9.27 17.27 13.08
C ILE A 445 -9.88 18.13 11.97
N ARG A 446 -9.08 18.61 11.02
CA ARG A 446 -9.58 19.38 9.86
C ARG A 446 -10.52 18.54 8.99
N GLN A 447 -10.19 17.26 8.78
CA GLN A 447 -11.04 16.32 8.04
C GLN A 447 -12.38 16.09 8.77
N LEU A 448 -12.37 15.88 10.09
CA LEU A 448 -13.59 15.74 10.89
C LEU A 448 -14.46 16.99 10.81
N GLU A 449 -13.88 18.18 10.92
CA GLU A 449 -14.61 19.44 10.79
C GLU A 449 -15.30 19.55 9.42
N SER A 450 -14.57 19.26 8.34
CA SER A 450 -15.12 19.24 6.98
C SER A 450 -16.23 18.18 6.83
N LEU A 451 -16.09 17.03 7.48
CA LEU A 451 -17.06 15.94 7.45
C LEU A 451 -18.36 16.35 8.15
N LEU A 452 -18.26 16.99 9.32
CA LEU A 452 -19.42 17.50 10.07
C LEU A 452 -20.12 18.65 9.33
N LEU A 453 -19.36 19.56 8.71
CA LEU A 453 -19.93 20.64 7.89
C LEU A 453 -20.71 20.10 6.68
N SER A 454 -20.16 19.10 5.97
CA SER A 454 -20.85 18.50 4.83
C SER A 454 -22.13 17.76 5.25
N MET A 455 -22.13 17.09 6.40
CA MET A 455 -23.33 16.45 6.95
C MET A 455 -24.43 17.45 7.33
N ARG A 456 -24.07 18.60 7.94
CA ARG A 456 -25.04 19.67 8.24
C ARG A 456 -25.68 20.25 6.99
N LEU A 457 -24.88 20.50 5.95
CA LEU A 457 -25.40 21.01 4.67
C LEU A 457 -26.38 20.03 4.00
N ILE A 458 -26.12 18.72 4.08
CA ILE A 458 -27.03 17.68 3.58
C ILE A 458 -28.34 17.66 4.39
N ALA A 459 -28.26 17.80 5.72
CA ALA A 459 -29.44 17.83 6.59
C ALA A 459 -30.34 19.05 6.29
N HIS A 460 -29.75 20.23 6.08
CA HIS A 460 -30.50 21.44 5.71
C HIS A 460 -31.19 21.31 4.34
N ARG A 461 -30.51 20.77 3.31
CA ARG A 461 -31.13 20.54 2.00
C ARG A 461 -32.31 19.56 2.02
N LYS A 462 -32.31 18.59 2.94
CA LYS A 462 -33.44 17.66 3.11
C LYS A 462 -34.66 18.31 3.75
N LEU A 463 -34.45 19.31 4.62
CA LEU A 463 -35.52 20.06 5.28
C LEU A 463 -36.18 21.08 4.34
N ASP A 464 -35.45 21.63 3.35
CA ASP A 464 -36.00 22.56 2.36
C ASP A 464 -36.78 21.86 1.23
N LEU A 465 -36.74 20.53 1.14
CA LEU A 465 -37.40 19.69 0.13
C LEU A 465 -38.63 18.92 0.67
N THR A 466 -38.97 19.13 1.95
CA THR A 466 -40.15 18.58 2.64
C THR A 466 -41.04 19.71 3.11
#